data_AF-A0A0D1WA98-F1
#
_entry.id   AF-A0A0D1WA98-F1
#
_cell.length_a   1.000
_cell.length_b   1.000
_cell.length_c   1.000
_cell.angle_alpha   90.00
_cell.angle_beta   90.00
_cell.angle_gamma   90.00
#
_symmetry.space_group_name_H-M   'P 1'
#
loop_
_entity.id
_entity.type
_entity.pdbx_description
1 polymer ?
#
loop_
_entity_poly.entity_id
_entity_poly.type
_entity_poly.pdbx_seq_one_letter_code
_entity_poly.pdbx_strand_id
1 'polypeptide(L)'
;MYRKPSGSMGFSFNRLMTNTVPNFANDNPEDDADITSTQKDLLWVHQLGAAETSGRSPMTLDELSTFSAGIVTSEKNSARIHKELVKNGIINPAAPLGIDTTRITQKLPHELAFVSVHAQRKTVGMLFFWEQEALRWRLLDQEESELKSALEDEGTSDAAKRELKVRLESVDMRRGMKPSSRPDEGDHSAHQEAHPPQYS
;
A
#
# COMPACT_ATOMS: atom_id res chain seq x y z
N MET A 1 -12.05 -12.32 0.48
CA MET A 1 -12.25 -12.01 -0.95
C MET A 1 -13.75 -11.94 -1.27
N TYR A 2 -14.15 -11.09 -2.21
CA TYR A 2 -15.50 -11.00 -2.77
C TYR A 2 -15.41 -10.65 -4.25
N ARG A 3 -16.41 -10.99 -5.07
CA ARG A 3 -16.45 -10.54 -6.47
C ARG A 3 -17.04 -9.14 -6.54
N LYS A 4 -16.34 -8.22 -7.22
CA LYS A 4 -16.87 -6.90 -7.56
C LYS A 4 -17.92 -7.03 -8.68
N PRO A 5 -18.84 -6.06 -8.86
CA PRO A 5 -19.77 -6.03 -9.98
C PRO A 5 -19.09 -6.07 -11.36
N SER A 6 -17.83 -5.62 -11.44
CA SER A 6 -16.97 -5.67 -12.62
C SER A 6 -16.32 -7.04 -12.90
N GLY A 7 -16.61 -8.08 -12.10
CA GLY A 7 -16.07 -9.43 -12.30
C GLY A 7 -14.67 -9.68 -11.71
N SER A 8 -13.96 -8.64 -11.26
CA SER A 8 -12.67 -8.79 -10.58
C SER A 8 -12.80 -9.26 -9.12
N MET A 9 -11.79 -9.96 -8.62
CA MET A 9 -11.69 -10.34 -7.21
C MET A 9 -11.35 -9.09 -6.39
N GLY A 10 -12.31 -8.64 -5.58
CA GLY A 10 -12.12 -7.63 -4.54
C GLY A 10 -11.58 -8.24 -3.26
N PHE A 11 -10.59 -7.59 -2.66
CA PHE A 11 -10.21 -7.83 -1.29
C PHE A 11 -11.16 -7.04 -0.37
N SER A 12 -11.89 -7.74 0.50
CA SER A 12 -12.70 -7.11 1.56
C SER A 12 -11.98 -7.32 2.87
N PHE A 13 -11.49 -6.22 3.42
CA PHE A 13 -10.79 -6.18 4.69
C PHE A 13 -11.70 -6.51 5.87
N ASN A 14 -12.97 -6.06 5.84
CA ASN A 14 -14.01 -6.47 6.80
C ASN A 14 -14.15 -8.00 6.88
N ARG A 15 -14.20 -8.72 5.75
CA ARG A 15 -14.28 -10.19 5.78
C ARG A 15 -13.02 -10.86 6.29
N LEU A 16 -11.84 -10.24 6.14
CA LEU A 16 -10.61 -10.77 6.72
C LEU A 16 -10.60 -10.53 8.23
N MET A 17 -10.88 -9.30 8.68
CA MET A 17 -10.87 -8.91 10.09
C MET A 17 -11.93 -9.60 10.95
N THR A 18 -13.16 -9.74 10.45
CA THR A 18 -14.23 -10.49 11.15
C THR A 18 -13.85 -11.96 11.34
N ASN A 19 -13.08 -12.55 10.41
CA ASN A 19 -12.65 -13.95 10.48
C ASN A 19 -11.37 -14.16 11.31
N THR A 20 -10.45 -13.18 11.33
CA THR A 20 -9.16 -13.31 12.04
C THR A 20 -9.21 -12.79 13.47
N VAL A 21 -10.07 -11.81 13.78
CA VAL A 21 -10.18 -11.19 15.10
C VAL A 21 -11.65 -11.20 15.58
N PRO A 22 -12.06 -12.22 16.36
CA PRO A 22 -13.46 -12.40 16.77
C PRO A 22 -14.07 -11.20 17.50
N ASN A 23 -13.26 -10.43 18.23
CA ASN A 23 -13.72 -9.27 18.99
C ASN A 23 -14.12 -8.05 18.13
N PHE A 24 -13.85 -8.04 16.83
CA PHE A 24 -14.31 -6.98 15.93
C PHE A 24 -15.64 -7.28 15.25
N ALA A 25 -16.21 -8.47 15.46
CA ALA A 25 -17.44 -8.93 14.81
C ALA A 25 -18.73 -8.29 15.36
N ASN A 26 -18.68 -7.59 16.50
CA ASN A 26 -19.88 -7.17 17.24
C ASN A 26 -20.21 -5.66 17.17
N ASP A 27 -19.41 -4.85 16.46
CA ASP A 27 -19.71 -3.42 16.26
C ASP A 27 -20.01 -3.13 14.79
N ASN A 28 -20.91 -2.15 14.58
CA ASN A 28 -21.53 -1.74 13.33
C ASN A 28 -20.59 -1.89 12.10
N PRO A 29 -20.90 -2.76 11.11
CA PRO A 29 -20.07 -2.96 9.93
C PRO A 29 -19.98 -1.73 9.00
N GLU A 30 -20.79 -0.70 9.26
CA GLU A 30 -20.75 0.59 8.58
C GLU A 30 -19.74 1.60 9.17
N ASP A 31 -19.21 1.35 10.39
CA ASP A 31 -18.12 2.15 10.95
C ASP A 31 -16.77 1.63 10.41
N ASP A 32 -16.40 2.22 9.28
CA ASP A 32 -15.29 1.90 8.38
C ASP A 32 -13.99 1.54 9.12
N ALA A 33 -13.66 0.24 9.09
CA ALA A 33 -12.34 -0.26 9.45
C ALA A 33 -11.28 0.09 8.38
N ASP A 34 -11.73 0.48 7.19
CA ASP A 34 -10.87 0.90 6.09
C ASP A 34 -10.35 2.33 6.33
N ILE A 35 -9.06 2.54 6.05
CA ILE A 35 -8.51 3.88 6.01
C ILE A 35 -9.02 4.61 4.77
N THR A 36 -9.42 5.87 4.92
CA THR A 36 -9.99 6.66 3.82
C THR A 36 -8.92 6.97 2.77
N SER A 37 -9.34 7.35 1.56
CA SER A 37 -8.42 7.80 0.50
C SER A 37 -7.50 8.92 0.96
N THR A 38 -8.04 9.89 1.71
CA THR A 38 -7.28 10.98 2.33
C THR A 38 -6.24 10.45 3.33
N GLN A 39 -6.59 9.47 4.17
CA GLN A 39 -5.65 8.90 5.13
C GLN A 39 -4.51 8.14 4.43
N LYS A 40 -4.82 7.43 3.33
CA LYS A 40 -3.81 6.77 2.48
C LYS A 40 -2.83 7.78 1.89
N ASP A 41 -3.34 8.88 1.34
CA ASP A 41 -2.51 9.95 0.76
C ASP A 41 -1.64 10.62 1.83
N LEU A 42 -2.19 10.92 3.01
CA LEU A 42 -1.44 11.54 4.10
C LEU A 42 -0.28 10.64 4.57
N LEU A 43 -0.55 9.34 4.72
CA LEU A 43 0.50 8.37 5.05
C LEU A 43 1.57 8.32 3.96
N TRP A 44 1.16 8.24 2.69
CA TRP A 44 2.08 8.18 1.56
C TRP A 44 2.99 9.41 1.50
N VAL A 45 2.43 10.62 1.68
CA VAL A 45 3.20 11.87 1.71
C VAL A 45 4.19 11.87 2.87
N HIS A 46 3.75 11.46 4.06
CA HIS A 46 4.61 11.38 5.24
C HIS A 46 5.79 10.44 5.01
N GLN A 47 5.54 9.25 4.48
CA GLN A 47 6.57 8.22 4.30
C GLN A 47 7.63 8.63 3.28
N LEU A 48 7.21 9.25 2.18
CA LEU A 48 8.14 9.79 1.18
C LEU A 48 8.96 10.98 1.71
N GLY A 49 8.30 11.97 2.32
CA GLY A 49 9.01 13.13 2.85
C GLY A 49 9.96 12.77 4.00
N ALA A 50 9.57 11.82 4.84
CA ALA A 50 10.43 11.31 5.90
C ALA A 50 11.64 10.54 5.34
N ALA A 51 11.48 9.79 4.26
CA ALA A 51 12.61 9.11 3.62
C ALA A 51 13.66 10.07 3.06
N GLU A 52 13.21 11.14 2.40
CA GLU A 52 14.11 12.17 1.86
C GLU A 52 14.91 12.88 2.98
N THR A 53 14.25 13.18 4.10
CA THR A 53 14.86 13.94 5.20
C THR A 53 15.72 13.10 6.13
N SER A 54 15.39 11.83 6.34
CA SER A 54 16.07 10.95 7.31
C SER A 54 16.91 9.84 6.69
N GLY A 55 16.95 9.73 5.35
CA GLY A 55 17.72 8.71 4.64
C GLY A 55 17.24 7.27 4.88
N ARG A 56 16.02 7.11 5.40
CA ARG A 56 15.40 5.80 5.63
C ARG A 56 14.71 5.28 4.37
N SER A 57 14.49 3.97 4.30
CA SER A 57 13.61 3.41 3.27
C SER A 57 12.20 4.00 3.43
N PRO A 58 11.59 4.51 2.35
CA PRO A 58 10.23 5.04 2.45
C PRO A 58 9.22 3.93 2.72
N MET A 59 9.55 2.66 2.45
CA MET A 59 8.68 1.51 2.72
C MET A 59 8.55 1.18 4.21
N THR A 60 9.41 1.71 5.08
CA THR A 60 9.39 1.36 6.51
C THR A 60 8.54 2.35 7.30
N LEU A 61 7.46 1.87 7.92
CA LEU A 61 6.66 2.70 8.83
C LEU A 61 7.49 3.14 10.06
N ASP A 62 7.34 4.41 10.43
CA ASP A 62 7.98 5.04 11.58
C ASP A 62 6.99 5.37 12.71
N GLU A 63 7.52 5.90 13.81
CA GLU A 63 6.80 6.26 15.04
C GLU A 63 5.70 7.32 14.85
N LEU A 64 5.70 8.06 13.74
CA LEU A 64 4.73 9.10 13.44
C LEU A 64 3.69 8.67 12.41
N SER A 65 3.85 7.50 11.79
CA SER A 65 2.99 7.02 10.69
C SER A 65 1.50 7.07 11.00
N THR A 66 1.07 6.57 12.16
CA THR A 66 -0.35 6.53 12.52
C THR A 66 -0.89 7.92 12.90
N PHE A 67 -0.03 8.81 13.39
CA PHE A 67 -0.38 10.21 13.64
C PHE A 67 -0.54 10.98 12.33
N SER A 68 0.44 10.89 11.44
CA SER A 68 0.42 11.54 10.13
C SER A 68 -0.73 11.06 9.25
N ALA A 69 -1.09 9.78 9.32
CA ALA A 69 -2.27 9.22 8.66
C ALA A 69 -3.61 9.69 9.28
N GLY A 70 -3.60 10.46 10.36
CA GLY A 70 -4.80 10.91 11.07
C GLY A 70 -5.59 9.77 11.73
N ILE A 71 -4.93 8.67 12.08
CA ILE A 71 -5.56 7.53 12.79
C ILE A 71 -5.61 7.81 14.30
N VAL A 72 -4.54 8.41 14.82
CA VAL A 72 -4.47 8.90 16.20
C VAL A 72 -4.14 10.39 16.20
N THR A 73 -4.64 11.10 17.21
CA THR A 73 -4.40 12.55 17.37
C THR A 73 -3.20 12.87 18.25
N SER A 74 -2.48 11.85 18.74
CA SER A 74 -1.36 12.01 19.66
C SER A 74 -0.13 11.25 19.15
N GLU A 75 0.97 11.97 18.97
CA GLU A 75 2.28 11.39 18.64
C GLU A 75 2.72 10.35 19.67
N LYS A 76 2.45 10.59 20.96
CA LYS A 76 2.74 9.62 22.03
C LYS A 76 2.02 8.29 21.80
N ASN A 77 0.75 8.33 21.38
CA ASN A 77 0.03 7.11 21.03
C ASN A 77 0.57 6.48 19.75
N SER A 78 0.99 7.30 18.77
CA SER A 78 1.59 6.82 17.52
C SER A 78 2.89 6.05 17.75
N ALA A 79 3.82 6.62 18.52
CA ALA A 79 5.07 5.97 18.90
C ALA A 79 4.83 4.69 19.72
N ARG A 80 3.82 4.71 20.60
CA ARG A 80 3.47 3.54 21.40
C ARG A 80 2.83 2.42 20.56
N ILE A 81 2.02 2.76 19.55
CA ILE A 81 1.54 1.80 18.54
C ILE A 81 2.73 1.21 17.79
N HIS A 82 3.61 2.06 17.25
CA HIS A 82 4.79 1.61 16.49
C HIS A 82 5.65 0.63 17.31
N LYS A 83 5.91 0.96 18.58
CA LYS A 83 6.62 0.07 19.50
C LYS A 83 5.97 -1.32 19.63
N GLU A 84 4.66 -1.39 19.80
CA GLU A 84 3.96 -2.70 19.88
C GLU A 84 4.00 -3.43 18.54
N LEU A 85 3.92 -2.73 17.40
CA LEU A 85 4.03 -3.33 16.08
C LEU A 85 5.42 -3.91 15.82
N VAL A 86 6.48 -3.21 16.21
CA VAL A 86 7.87 -3.70 16.13
C VAL A 86 8.07 -4.89 17.07
N LYS A 87 7.58 -4.81 18.30
CA LYS A 87 7.66 -5.90 19.29
C LYS A 87 6.98 -7.18 18.80
N ASN A 88 5.88 -7.06 18.06
CA ASN A 88 5.19 -8.21 17.43
C ASN A 88 5.83 -8.65 16.11
N GLY A 89 6.86 -7.97 15.63
CA GLY A 89 7.52 -8.23 14.35
C GLY A 89 6.69 -7.84 13.13
N ILE A 90 5.56 -7.17 13.31
CA ILE A 90 4.70 -6.69 12.22
C ILE A 90 5.44 -5.60 11.42
N ILE A 91 6.15 -4.71 12.12
CA ILE A 91 7.12 -3.80 11.49
C ILE A 91 8.51 -4.36 11.75
N ASN A 92 9.27 -4.60 10.69
CA ASN A 92 10.65 -5.06 10.77
C ASN A 92 11.49 -4.33 9.72
N PRO A 93 12.29 -3.33 10.10
CA PRO A 93 13.14 -2.58 9.18
C PRO A 93 14.17 -3.45 8.44
N ALA A 94 14.51 -4.63 8.95
CA ALA A 94 15.41 -5.56 8.30
C ALA A 94 14.72 -6.46 7.26
N ALA A 95 13.38 -6.49 7.24
CA ALA A 95 12.63 -7.25 6.26
C ALA A 95 12.53 -6.48 4.92
N PRO A 96 12.50 -7.17 3.77
CA PRO A 96 12.48 -6.52 2.45
C PRO A 96 11.36 -5.50 2.24
N LEU A 97 10.19 -5.71 2.84
CA LEU A 97 9.04 -4.80 2.74
C LEU A 97 8.91 -3.85 3.94
N GLY A 98 9.72 -4.02 4.99
CA GLY A 98 9.58 -3.28 6.26
C GLY A 98 8.34 -3.67 7.09
N ILE A 99 7.41 -4.44 6.52
CA ILE A 99 6.13 -4.83 7.10
C ILE A 99 5.77 -6.29 6.77
N ASP A 100 5.13 -6.97 7.72
CA ASP A 100 4.66 -8.36 7.59
C ASP A 100 3.29 -8.50 8.30
N THR A 101 2.21 -8.42 7.52
CA THR A 101 0.84 -8.49 8.07
C THR A 101 0.45 -9.90 8.52
N THR A 102 1.19 -10.94 8.12
CA THR A 102 0.93 -12.32 8.56
C THR A 102 1.15 -12.53 10.06
N ARG A 103 1.89 -11.60 10.69
CA ARG A 103 2.17 -11.57 12.14
C ARG A 103 1.07 -10.92 12.97
N ILE A 104 0.02 -10.41 12.33
CA ILE A 104 -1.11 -9.84 13.06
C ILE A 104 -1.87 -10.99 13.74
N THR A 105 -1.85 -10.99 15.07
CA THR A 105 -2.51 -12.02 15.88
C THR A 105 -3.76 -11.47 16.58
N GLN A 106 -4.56 -12.37 17.13
CA GLN A 106 -5.72 -12.04 17.98
C GLN A 106 -5.34 -11.27 19.27
N LYS A 107 -4.05 -11.23 19.64
CA LYS A 107 -3.57 -10.47 20.81
C LYS A 107 -3.39 -8.98 20.52
N LEU A 108 -3.25 -8.59 19.25
CA LEU A 108 -2.96 -7.21 18.86
C LEU A 108 -3.98 -6.19 19.41
N PRO A 109 -5.30 -6.43 19.39
CA PRO A 109 -6.27 -5.49 19.98
C PRO A 109 -6.04 -5.25 21.48
N HIS A 110 -5.63 -6.28 22.22
CA HIS A 110 -5.33 -6.15 23.65
C HIS A 110 -4.04 -5.36 23.90
N GLU A 111 -3.04 -5.54 23.04
CA GLU A 111 -1.79 -4.78 23.12
C GLU A 111 -2.00 -3.31 22.75
N LEU A 112 -2.96 -3.03 21.87
CA LEU A 112 -3.38 -1.69 21.48
C LEU A 112 -4.56 -1.14 22.32
N ALA A 113 -4.85 -1.73 23.48
CA ALA A 113 -5.99 -1.32 24.32
C ALA A 113 -5.91 0.11 24.88
N PHE A 114 -4.78 0.80 24.70
CA PHE A 114 -4.60 2.21 25.06
C PHE A 114 -5.12 3.20 24.01
N VAL A 115 -5.60 2.71 22.86
CA VAL A 115 -6.34 3.51 21.87
C VAL A 115 -7.75 2.95 21.65
N SER A 116 -8.63 3.75 21.07
CA SER A 116 -10.02 3.34 20.79
C SER A 116 -10.05 2.15 19.82
N VAL A 117 -11.10 1.32 19.92
CA VAL A 117 -11.34 0.20 18.98
C VAL A 117 -11.32 0.68 17.52
N HIS A 118 -11.85 1.88 17.26
CA HIS A 118 -11.78 2.52 15.94
C HIS A 118 -10.34 2.73 15.46
N ALA A 119 -9.48 3.29 16.31
CA ALA A 119 -8.08 3.49 15.98
C ALA A 119 -7.32 2.15 15.82
N GLN A 120 -7.70 1.12 16.58
CA GLN A 120 -7.15 -0.23 16.39
C GLN A 120 -7.49 -0.77 15.00
N ARG A 121 -8.77 -0.74 14.60
CA ARG A 121 -9.24 -1.20 13.28
C ARG A 121 -8.52 -0.45 12.16
N LYS A 122 -8.47 0.88 12.24
CA LYS A 122 -7.76 1.72 11.26
C LYS A 122 -6.25 1.46 11.24
N THR A 123 -5.62 1.18 12.37
CA THR A 123 -4.20 0.78 12.40
C THR A 123 -3.98 -0.51 11.63
N VAL A 124 -4.84 -1.52 11.80
CA VAL A 124 -4.76 -2.76 11.02
C VAL A 124 -5.00 -2.46 9.53
N GLY A 125 -6.01 -1.66 9.18
CA GLY A 125 -6.27 -1.27 7.79
C GLY A 125 -5.10 -0.53 7.14
N MET A 126 -4.43 0.33 7.90
CA MET A 126 -3.21 1.01 7.50
C MET A 126 -2.08 0.04 7.20
N LEU A 127 -1.88 -0.98 8.03
CA LEU A 127 -0.83 -1.98 7.84
C LEU A 127 -1.03 -2.77 6.54
N PHE A 128 -2.25 -3.24 6.28
CA PHE A 128 -2.54 -3.95 5.02
C PHE A 128 -2.38 -3.05 3.80
N PHE A 129 -2.89 -1.82 3.86
CA PHE A 129 -2.67 -0.85 2.79
C PHE A 129 -1.17 -0.64 2.54
N TRP A 130 -0.39 -0.44 3.60
CA TRP A 130 1.03 -0.14 3.47
C TRP A 130 1.84 -1.32 2.94
N GLU A 131 1.49 -2.56 3.32
CA GLU A 131 2.10 -3.76 2.75
C GLU A 131 1.84 -3.88 1.25
N GLN A 132 0.61 -3.59 0.79
CA GLN A 132 0.32 -3.54 -0.65
C GLN A 132 1.09 -2.43 -1.34
N GLU A 133 1.25 -1.27 -0.70
CA GLU A 133 2.03 -0.15 -1.25
C GLU A 133 3.52 -0.49 -1.35
N ALA A 134 4.09 -1.15 -0.35
CA ALA A 134 5.47 -1.63 -0.37
C ALA A 134 5.68 -2.67 -1.48
N LEU A 135 4.72 -3.59 -1.67
CA LEU A 135 4.73 -4.55 -2.77
C LEU A 135 4.67 -3.87 -4.13
N ARG A 136 3.78 -2.88 -4.30
CA ARG A 136 3.65 -2.09 -5.54
C ARG A 136 4.97 -1.42 -5.88
N TRP A 137 5.60 -0.78 -4.91
CA TRP A 137 6.92 -0.16 -5.10
C TRP A 137 8.00 -1.17 -5.45
N ARG A 138 8.02 -2.33 -4.82
CA ARG A 138 8.98 -3.39 -5.17
C ARG A 138 8.83 -3.85 -6.62
N LEU A 139 7.60 -3.94 -7.13
CA LEU A 139 7.35 -4.26 -8.54
C LEU A 139 7.86 -3.15 -9.46
N LEU A 140 7.73 -1.88 -9.07
CA LEU A 140 8.31 -0.76 -9.81
C LEU A 140 9.85 -0.78 -9.77
N ASP A 141 10.46 -1.12 -8.64
CA ASP A 141 11.92 -1.27 -8.52
C ASP A 141 12.44 -2.37 -9.44
N GLN A 142 11.71 -3.50 -9.52
CA GLN A 142 12.02 -4.59 -10.43
C GLN A 142 11.89 -4.14 -11.89
N GLU A 143 10.78 -3.50 -12.26
CA GLU A 143 10.54 -2.98 -13.61
C GLU A 143 11.64 -1.97 -14.01
N GLU A 144 12.00 -1.05 -13.12
CA GLU A 144 13.08 -0.09 -13.34
C GLU A 144 14.42 -0.79 -13.58
N SER A 145 14.75 -1.80 -12.77
CA SER A 145 15.98 -2.58 -12.90
C SER A 145 16.05 -3.33 -14.24
N GLU A 146 14.94 -3.93 -14.67
CA GLU A 146 14.83 -4.64 -15.95
C GLU A 146 15.01 -3.67 -17.13
N LEU A 147 14.36 -2.50 -17.07
CA LEU A 147 14.49 -1.45 -18.09
C LEU A 147 15.92 -0.91 -18.19
N LYS A 148 16.58 -0.66 -17.04
CA LYS A 148 17.98 -0.22 -16.99
C LYS A 148 18.92 -1.27 -17.59
N SER A 149 18.75 -2.53 -17.21
CA SER A 149 19.55 -3.63 -17.78
C SER A 149 19.38 -3.74 -19.31
N ALA A 150 18.16 -3.55 -19.82
CA ALA A 150 17.90 -3.59 -21.27
C ALA A 150 18.48 -2.38 -22.03
N LEU A 151 18.60 -1.23 -21.36
CA LEU A 151 19.24 -0.02 -21.91
C LEU A 151 20.76 -0.17 -22.04
N GLU A 152 21.37 -0.91 -21.12
CA GLU A 152 22.81 -1.22 -21.10
C GLU A 152 23.21 -2.27 -22.14
N ASP A 153 22.26 -3.05 -22.64
CA ASP A 153 22.51 -4.05 -23.70
C ASP A 153 22.95 -3.35 -25.01
N GLU A 154 24.17 -3.66 -25.46
CA GLU A 154 24.78 -3.16 -26.69
C GLU A 154 24.04 -3.63 -27.95
N GLY A 155 23.26 -4.72 -27.87
CA GLY A 155 22.43 -5.24 -28.96
C GLY A 155 21.12 -4.47 -29.19
N THR A 156 20.74 -3.58 -28.28
CA THR A 156 19.46 -2.85 -28.37
C THR A 156 19.56 -1.69 -29.36
N SER A 157 18.68 -1.70 -30.37
CA SER A 157 18.58 -0.63 -31.37
C SER A 157 18.26 0.75 -30.75
N ASP A 158 18.66 1.83 -31.42
CA ASP A 158 18.38 3.21 -30.97
C ASP A 158 16.88 3.50 -30.81
N ALA A 159 16.04 2.92 -31.67
CA ALA A 159 14.59 3.05 -31.56
C ALA A 159 14.06 2.39 -30.28
N ALA A 160 14.52 1.17 -29.98
CA ALA A 160 14.17 0.46 -28.76
C ALA A 160 14.70 1.18 -27.50
N LYS A 161 15.91 1.74 -27.55
CA LYS A 161 16.46 2.56 -26.44
C LYS A 161 15.60 3.79 -26.15
N ARG A 162 15.02 4.44 -27.17
CA ARG A 162 14.07 5.56 -26.96
C ARG A 162 12.78 5.09 -26.28
N GLU A 163 12.22 3.96 -26.71
CA GLU A 163 11.03 3.39 -26.09
C GLU A 163 11.27 3.01 -24.62
N LEU A 164 12.40 2.37 -24.32
CA LEU A 164 12.77 2.01 -22.95
C LEU A 164 12.90 3.23 -22.04
N LYS A 165 13.44 4.35 -22.54
CA LYS A 165 13.49 5.62 -21.79
C LYS A 165 12.11 6.18 -21.47
N VAL A 166 11.18 6.13 -22.42
CA VAL A 166 9.78 6.54 -22.19
C VAL A 166 9.12 5.66 -21.13
N ARG A 167 9.38 4.34 -21.16
CA ARG A 167 8.89 3.43 -20.12
C ARG A 167 9.50 3.71 -18.75
N LEU A 168 10.79 4.03 -18.70
CA LEU A 168 11.48 4.40 -17.46
C LEU A 168 10.87 5.67 -16.86
N GLU A 169 10.61 6.69 -17.67
CA GLU A 169 9.92 7.92 -17.23
C GLU A 169 8.51 7.61 -16.70
N SER A 170 7.78 6.68 -17.33
CA SER A 170 6.48 6.21 -16.84
C SER A 170 6.56 5.50 -15.47
N VAL A 171 7.63 4.74 -15.21
CA VAL A 171 7.88 4.14 -13.88
C VAL A 171 8.07 5.24 -12.84
N ASP A 172 8.90 6.24 -13.13
CA ASP A 172 9.17 7.36 -12.22
C ASP A 172 7.88 8.15 -11.90
N MET A 173 7.06 8.43 -12.92
CA MET A 173 5.74 9.05 -12.73
C MET A 173 4.84 8.19 -11.84
N ARG A 174 4.76 6.87 -12.07
CA ARG A 174 3.97 5.94 -11.25
C ARG A 174 4.46 5.82 -9.82
N ARG A 175 5.76 5.99 -9.57
CA ARG A 175 6.31 6.00 -8.22
C ARG A 175 5.84 7.23 -7.44
N GLY A 176 5.84 8.40 -8.09
CA GLY A 176 5.43 9.69 -7.52
C GLY A 176 3.92 9.94 -7.41
N MET A 177 3.07 9.07 -7.96
CA MET A 177 1.61 9.25 -7.89
C MET A 177 1.05 8.90 -6.50
N LYS A 178 0.29 9.84 -5.92
CA LYS A 178 -0.50 9.62 -4.71
C LYS A 178 -1.53 8.50 -4.91
N PRO A 179 -1.83 7.69 -3.89
CA PRO A 179 -2.84 6.64 -3.95
C PRO A 179 -4.17 7.08 -4.60
N SER A 180 -4.70 8.24 -4.23
CA SER A 180 -5.97 8.77 -4.74
C SER A 180 -5.95 9.19 -6.21
N SER A 181 -4.77 9.46 -6.77
CA SER A 181 -4.60 10.00 -8.13
C SER A 181 -4.26 8.91 -9.15
N ARG A 182 -4.18 7.65 -8.70
CA ARG A 182 -3.83 6.53 -9.58
C ARG A 182 -5.07 6.07 -10.34
N PRO A 183 -4.92 5.70 -11.62
CA PRO A 183 -5.97 5.01 -12.33
C PRO A 183 -6.29 3.71 -11.58
N ASP A 184 -7.58 3.36 -11.46
CA ASP A 184 -7.98 2.07 -10.90
C ASP A 184 -7.25 0.96 -11.67
N GLU A 185 -6.48 0.13 -10.96
CA GLU A 185 -5.69 -0.97 -11.57
C GLU A 185 -6.55 -2.05 -12.26
N GLY A 186 -7.86 -1.81 -12.42
CA GLY A 186 -8.80 -2.64 -13.17
C GLY A 186 -9.19 -2.13 -14.56
N ASP A 187 -8.73 -0.95 -15.01
CA ASP A 187 -9.19 -0.37 -16.29
C ASP A 187 -8.21 -0.54 -17.46
N HIS A 188 -7.03 -1.11 -17.21
CA HIS A 188 -6.05 -1.41 -18.27
C HIS A 188 -6.40 -2.63 -19.14
N SER A 189 -7.56 -3.26 -18.90
CA SER A 189 -8.11 -4.34 -19.75
C SER A 189 -9.26 -3.92 -20.67
N ALA A 190 -9.65 -2.63 -20.71
CA ALA A 190 -10.85 -2.16 -21.43
C ALA A 190 -10.59 -1.27 -22.67
N HIS A 191 -9.34 -1.10 -23.11
CA HIS A 191 -9.02 -0.38 -24.35
C HIS A 191 -8.28 -1.22 -25.37
N GLN A 192 -8.88 -2.37 -25.71
CA GLN A 192 -8.64 -3.03 -26.99
C GLN A 192 -9.96 -3.60 -27.53
N GLU A 193 -11.03 -2.81 -27.53
CA GLU A 193 -12.15 -3.05 -28.45
C GLU A 193 -11.72 -2.62 -29.85
N ALA A 194 -11.10 -3.56 -30.56
CA ALA A 194 -11.02 -3.51 -32.00
C ALA A 194 -12.44 -3.49 -32.56
N HIS A 195 -12.86 -2.35 -33.12
CA HIS A 195 -14.06 -2.29 -33.94
C HIS A 195 -13.98 -3.39 -35.02
N PRO A 196 -14.97 -4.30 -35.12
CA PRO A 196 -15.01 -5.21 -36.25
C PRO A 196 -15.28 -4.40 -37.53
N PRO A 197 -14.56 -4.65 -38.64
CA PRO A 197 -14.82 -3.98 -39.90
C PRO A 197 -16.23 -4.32 -40.35
N GLN A 198 -17.07 -3.31 -40.50
CA GLN A 198 -18.35 -3.44 -41.20
C GLN A 198 -18.03 -3.71 -42.68
N TYR A 199 -18.21 -4.96 -43.09
CA TYR A 199 -18.37 -5.28 -44.50
C TYR A 199 -19.86 -5.18 -44.84
N SER A 200 -20.14 -4.20 -45.71
CA SER A 200 -21.31 -3.97 -46.58
C SER A 200 -22.70 -4.35 -46.06
#